data_AF-F9PAX6-F1
#
_entry.id   AF-F9PAX6-F1
#
_cell.length_a   1.000
_cell.length_b   1.000
_cell.length_c   1.000
_cell.angle_alpha   90.00
_cell.angle_beta   90.00
_cell.angle_gamma   90.00
#
_symmetry.space_group_name_H-M   'P 1'
#
loop_
_entity.id
_entity.type
_entity.pdbx_description
1 polymer ?
#
loop_
_entity_poly.entity_id
_entity_poly.type
_entity_poly.pdbx_seq_one_letter_code
_entity_poly.pdbx_strand_id
1 'polypeptide(L)' 'MDEPFTGLDKKACDFFANWIKDKAAQQSFIIISHRLEPLDGISDHLVELTSDGLTEKRSL' A
#
# COMPACT_ATOMS: atom_id res chain seq x y z
N MET A 1 -1.97 -5.35 -6.77
CA MET A 1 -0.58 -5.83 -6.89
C MET A 1 -0.30 -6.72 -5.70
N ASP A 2 0.30 -7.88 -5.92
CA ASP A 2 0.66 -8.82 -4.86
C ASP A 2 2.14 -8.63 -4.53
N GLU A 3 2.41 -8.20 -3.29
CA GLU A 3 3.75 -7.94 -2.75
C GLU A 3 4.70 -7.03 -3.58
N PRO A 4 4.30 -5.81 -3.96
CA PRO A 4 5.12 -4.94 -4.80
C PRO A 4 6.42 -4.44 -4.14
N PHE A 5 6.56 -4.58 -2.81
CA PHE A 5 7.70 -4.09 -2.04
C PHE A 5 8.71 -5.18 -1.67
N THR A 6 8.44 -6.43 -2.01
CA THR A 6 9.33 -7.56 -1.71
C THR A 6 10.58 -7.49 -2.60
N GLY A 7 11.76 -7.49 -1.98
CA GLY A 7 13.04 -7.42 -2.71
C GLY A 7 13.42 -6.03 -3.22
N LEU A 8 12.66 -4.98 -2.88
CA LEU A 8 12.98 -3.60 -3.23
C LEU A 8 13.81 -2.92 -2.13
N ASP A 9 14.84 -2.19 -2.55
CA ASP A 9 15.56 -1.25 -1.70
C ASP A 9 14.68 -0.07 -1.32
N LYS A 10 15.02 0.63 -0.23
CA LYS A 10 14.26 1.80 0.26
C LYS A 10 13.97 2.83 -0.84
N LYS A 11 14.96 3.14 -1.70
CA LYS A 11 14.78 4.09 -2.81
C LYS A 11 13.76 3.63 -3.85
N ALA A 12 13.72 2.32 -4.13
CA ALA A 12 12.75 1.76 -5.05
C ALA A 12 11.35 1.77 -4.42
N CYS A 13 11.21 1.43 -3.12
CA CYS A 13 9.96 1.60 -2.40
C CYS A 13 9.44 3.03 -2.45
N ASP A 14 10.30 4.03 -2.17
CA ASP A 14 9.94 5.45 -2.20
C ASP A 14 9.50 5.89 -3.62
N PHE A 15 10.13 5.36 -4.68
CA PHE A 15 9.72 5.61 -6.05
C PHE A 15 8.34 5.01 -6.36
N PHE A 16 8.10 3.76 -5.99
CA PHE A 16 6.81 3.09 -6.19
C PHE A 16 5.69 3.80 -5.42
N ALA A 17 5.94 4.19 -4.17
CA ALA A 17 4.97 4.92 -3.34
C ALA A 17 4.54 6.24 -4.02
N ASN A 18 5.50 7.04 -4.50
CA ASN A 18 5.20 8.27 -5.23
C ASN A 18 4.47 8.01 -6.55
N TRP A 19 4.88 6.97 -7.30
CA TRP A 19 4.21 6.60 -8.54
C TRP A 19 2.76 6.16 -8.31
N ILE A 20 2.50 5.38 -7.26
CA ILE A 20 1.15 4.98 -6.85
C ILE A 20 0.33 6.23 -6.50
N LYS A 21 0.89 7.15 -5.72
CA LYS A 21 0.24 8.41 -5.34
C LYS A 21 -0.17 9.25 -6.55
N ASP A 22 0.72 9.43 -7.52
CA ASP A 22 0.42 10.19 -8.74
C ASP A 22 -0.67 9.51 -9.58
N LYS A 23 -0.65 8.18 -9.65
CA LYS A 23 -1.65 7.42 -10.39
C LYS A 23 -2.98 7.30 -9.67
N ALA A 24 -2.99 7.37 -8.33
CA ALA A 24 -4.21 7.30 -7.52
C ALA A 24 -5.19 8.44 -7.85
N ALA A 25 -4.68 9.57 -8.35
CA ALA A 25 -5.51 10.68 -8.85
C ALA A 25 -6.36 10.33 -10.09
N GLN A 26 -6.00 9.28 -10.83
CA GLN A 26 -6.68 8.89 -12.08
C GLN A 26 -7.32 7.49 -12.02
N GLN A 27 -6.85 6.61 -11.15
CA GLN A 27 -7.35 5.24 -11.03
C GLN A 27 -7.19 4.72 -9.60
N SER A 28 -8.12 3.85 -9.20
CA SER A 28 -8.05 3.17 -7.90
C SER A 28 -7.11 1.97 -7.97
N PHE A 29 -6.32 1.77 -6.91
CA PHE A 29 -5.44 0.63 -6.76
C PHE A 29 -5.81 -0.22 -5.56
N ILE A 30 -5.66 -1.53 -5.70
CA ILE A 30 -5.68 -2.48 -4.57
C ILE A 30 -4.29 -3.08 -4.46
N ILE A 31 -3.64 -2.85 -3.32
CA ILE A 31 -2.31 -3.35 -3.02
C ILE A 31 -2.42 -4.32 -1.85
N ILE A 32 -1.90 -5.53 -2.08
CA ILE A 32 -1.82 -6.58 -1.07
C ILE A 32 -0.34 -6.70 -0.74
N SER A 33 0.04 -6.39 0.49
CA SER A 33 1.42 -6.50 0.94
C SER A 33 1.48 -6.78 2.43
N HIS A 34 2.46 -7.57 2.83
CA HIS A 34 2.82 -7.74 4.24
C HIS A 34 3.64 -6.56 4.78
N ARG A 35 4.17 -5.68 3.92
CA ARG A 35 4.91 -4.46 4.30
C ARG A 35 4.08 -3.23 3.99
N LEU A 36 3.50 -2.65 5.03
CA LEU A 36 2.65 -1.47 4.92
C LEU A 36 3.43 -0.16 5.15
N GLU A 37 4.65 -0.21 5.69
CA GLU A 37 5.51 0.97 5.93
C GLU A 37 5.66 1.89 4.69
N PRO A 38 5.79 1.38 3.45
CA PRO A 38 5.88 2.24 2.27
C PRO A 38 4.55 2.86 1.83
N LEU A 39 3.42 2.35 2.34
CA LEU A 39 2.07 2.82 2.02
C LEU A 39 1.52 3.81 3.06
N ASP A 40 2.29 4.04 4.12
CA ASP A 40 1.95 4.96 5.20
C ASP A 40 1.87 6.40 4.65
N GLY A 41 0.73 7.06 4.84
CA GLY A 41 0.47 8.40 4.33
C GLY A 41 0.17 8.53 2.82
N ILE A 42 0.09 7.42 2.07
CA ILE A 42 -0.37 7.42 0.66
C ILE A 42 -1.61 6.57 0.39
N SER A 43 -1.98 5.69 1.32
CA SER A 43 -3.20 4.90 1.20
C SER A 43 -4.41 5.71 1.67
N ASP A 44 -5.53 5.64 0.95
CA ASP A 44 -6.79 6.25 1.40
C ASP A 44 -7.51 5.34 2.41
N HIS A 45 -7.45 4.04 2.16
CA HIS A 45 -8.05 2.99 2.98
C HIS A 45 -7.02 1.89 3.24
N LEU A 46 -6.93 1.44 4.49
CA LEU A 46 -6.12 0.30 4.87
C LEU A 46 -7.06 -0.82 5.34
N VAL A 47 -7.00 -1.99 4.72
CA VAL A 47 -7.76 -3.15 5.19
C VAL A 47 -6.78 -4.20 5.66
N GLU A 48 -6.86 -4.58 6.93
CA GLU A 48 -6.09 -5.66 7.50
C GLU A 48 -6.92 -6.94 7.46
N LEU A 49 -6.34 -7.98 6.84
CA LEU A 49 -6.87 -9.32 6.88
C LEU A 49 -6.22 -10.07 8.05
N THR A 50 -7.02 -10.47 9.02
CA THR A 50 -6.59 -11.29 10.16
C THR A 50 -7.30 -12.64 10.14
N SER A 51 -6.87 -13.56 11.01
CA SER A 51 -7.52 -14.87 11.18
C SER A 51 -9.01 -14.78 11.51
N ASP A 52 -9.43 -13.67 12.12
CA ASP A 52 -10.81 -13.44 12.56
C ASP A 52 -11.67 -12.72 11.50
N GLY A 53 -11.07 -12.29 10.37
CA GLY A 53 -11.78 -11.68 9.24
C GLY A 53 -11.09 -10.46 8.63
N LEU A 54 -11.85 -9.70 7.83
CA LEU A 54 -11.43 -8.43 7.23
C LEU A 54 -11.78 -7.27 8.17
N THR A 55 -10.79 -6.49 8.59
CA THR A 55 -10.99 -5.27 9.39
C THR A 55 -10.52 -4.05 8.60
N GLU A 56 -11.40 -3.10 8.35
CA GLU A 56 -11.02 -1.80 7.79
C GLU A 56 -10.42 -0.90 8.87
N LYS A 57 -9.20 -0.43 8.64
CA LYS A 57 -8.56 0.65 9.37
C LYS A 57 -8.60 1.92 8.52
N ARG A 58 -8.99 3.04 9.13
CA ARG A 58 -8.79 4.36 8.51
C ARG A 58 -7.29 4.62 8.40
N SER A 59 -6.88 5.15 7.25
CA SER A 59 -5.48 5.47 6.95
C SER A 59 -4.87 6.43 8.00
N LEU A 60 -3.56 6.29 8.23
CA LEU A 60 -2.75 7.09 9.14
C LEU A 60 -2.36 8.44 8.53
#